data_AF-A0A1H7P597-F1
#
_entry.id   AF-A0A1H7P597-F1
#
_cell.length_a   1.000
_cell.length_b   1.000
_cell.length_c   1.000
_cell.angle_alpha   90.00
_cell.angle_beta   90.00
_cell.angle_gamma   90.00
#
_symmetry.space_group_name_H-M   'P 1'
#
loop_
_entity.id
_entity.type
_entity.pdbx_description
1 polymer ?
#
loop_
_entity_poly.entity_id
_entity_poly.type
_entity_poly.pdbx_seq_one_letter_code
_entity_poly.pdbx_strand_id
1 'polypeptide(L)'
;MKNNLSGRVTALFMASLIAVVFSACGKVEDTADQNDAAKTTASETVTEETSDAEAVESVAETTAVTAVSEAEITTESTAETAKADDSDAEENNTPVTDDRFDPFIEGLSEAIREGSMYYEGPENTDSESARVSLELCSKGFSYTFMDIDSDGEYELFIGDEYTDNEGVTTYSCIGFVVITPNGDFKNLASSWARSRTDYVGGLYFHSDGSGGANLHEAEIYRYDPSTQSFAVEANLVTDSDEPDPNQLPIMYYTLYEGTMWSYQISERAKDDPNALHGDEAQNKWNEYKAKAFAESDKLENAQWINVDI
;
A
#
# COMPACT_ATOMS: atom_id res chain seq x y z
N MET A 1 -25.43 38.99 -42.05
CA MET A 1 -24.63 39.90 -41.18
C MET A 1 -24.57 39.23 -39.80
N LYS A 2 -23.46 38.83 -39.18
CA LYS A 2 -22.01 38.96 -39.38
C LYS A 2 -21.34 37.76 -38.67
N ASN A 3 -20.36 37.16 -39.35
CA ASN A 3 -19.02 36.71 -38.92
C ASN A 3 -18.81 36.17 -37.48
N ASN A 4 -18.36 34.92 -37.29
CA ASN A 4 -16.99 34.37 -37.43
C ASN A 4 -15.98 34.85 -36.38
N LEU A 5 -15.33 33.84 -35.77
CA LEU A 5 -13.93 33.78 -35.31
C LEU A 5 -13.34 34.93 -34.48
N SER A 6 -12.92 34.60 -33.25
CA SER A 6 -11.71 35.13 -32.61
C SER A 6 -11.40 34.19 -31.44
N GLY A 7 -10.25 33.54 -31.30
CA GLY A 7 -8.91 33.89 -31.76
C GLY A 7 -8.00 33.76 -30.54
N ARG A 8 -7.17 32.72 -30.51
CA ARG A 8 -6.04 32.57 -29.57
C ARG A 8 -5.12 33.79 -29.65
N VAL A 9 -4.77 34.39 -28.51
CA VAL A 9 -3.52 35.13 -28.24
C VAL A 9 -3.25 34.96 -26.73
N THR A 10 -2.27 34.14 -26.26
CA THR A 10 -0.87 34.50 -25.89
C THR A 10 -0.83 35.73 -24.94
N ALA A 11 -0.09 35.82 -23.83
CA ALA A 11 1.13 35.19 -23.37
C ALA A 11 1.44 35.62 -21.91
N LEU A 12 2.33 34.84 -21.26
CA LEU A 12 3.37 35.24 -20.28
C LEU A 12 3.00 35.88 -18.94
N PHE A 13 3.43 35.22 -17.86
CA PHE A 13 4.21 35.69 -16.69
C PHE A 13 3.94 34.68 -15.56
N MET A 14 4.81 33.71 -15.27
CA MET A 14 5.97 33.89 -14.39
C MET A 14 7.02 32.81 -14.67
N ALA A 15 8.10 33.19 -15.32
CA ALA A 15 9.40 32.57 -15.13
C ALA A 15 10.22 33.55 -14.29
N SER A 16 10.54 33.19 -13.05
CA SER A 16 11.75 33.61 -12.32
C SER A 16 11.62 33.23 -10.84
N LEU A 17 12.34 32.18 -10.43
CA LEU A 17 13.27 32.21 -9.29
C LEU A 17 13.84 30.80 -9.09
N ILE A 18 14.79 30.43 -9.96
CA ILE A 18 15.90 29.57 -9.57
C ILE A 18 17.06 30.51 -9.25
N ALA A 19 17.47 30.52 -7.99
CA ALA A 19 18.80 30.92 -7.54
C ALA A 19 19.13 30.02 -6.34
N VAL A 20 19.87 28.93 -6.56
CA VAL A 20 21.29 28.80 -6.21
C VAL A 20 21.55 28.95 -4.71
N VAL A 21 21.80 27.84 -4.02
CA VAL A 21 22.75 27.81 -2.91
C VAL A 21 23.75 26.69 -3.16
N PHE A 22 25.00 27.10 -3.36
CA PHE A 22 26.17 26.25 -3.46
C PHE A 22 26.51 25.61 -2.10
N SER A 23 26.95 24.35 -2.18
CA SER A 23 28.07 23.75 -1.45
C SER A 23 28.57 24.47 -0.18
N ALA A 24 28.37 23.83 0.97
CA ALA A 24 29.26 23.95 2.11
C ALA A 24 29.80 22.55 2.46
N CYS A 25 30.95 22.21 1.90
CA CYS A 25 31.86 21.20 2.44
C CYS A 25 32.39 21.74 3.78
N GLY A 26 31.88 21.21 4.89
CA GLY A 26 32.44 21.40 6.22
C GLY A 26 32.92 20.06 6.76
N LYS A 27 34.24 19.86 6.78
CA LYS A 27 34.90 18.81 7.58
C LYS A 27 34.36 18.85 9.02
N VAL A 28 33.94 17.69 9.53
CA VAL A 28 33.90 17.46 10.98
C VAL A 28 34.87 16.33 11.26
N GLU A 29 35.84 16.63 12.12
CA GLU A 29 36.87 15.73 12.61
C GLU A 29 36.26 14.63 13.47
N ASP A 30 36.83 13.42 13.33
CA ASP A 30 36.68 12.32 14.27
C ASP A 30 36.94 12.81 15.70
N THR A 31 35.97 12.62 16.58
CA THR A 31 36.28 12.40 17.99
C THR A 31 35.31 11.38 18.53
N ALA A 32 35.79 10.14 18.61
CA ALA A 32 35.24 9.13 19.46
C ALA A 32 35.34 9.60 20.92
N ASP A 33 34.21 9.65 21.61
CA ASP A 33 34.20 9.48 23.06
C ASP A 33 32.96 8.69 23.47
N GLN A 34 33.26 7.61 24.18
CA GLN A 34 32.34 6.68 24.80
C GLN A 34 31.54 7.40 25.89
N ASN A 35 30.25 7.06 26.03
CA ASN A 35 29.68 6.93 27.37
C ASN A 35 28.57 5.90 27.38
N ASP A 36 28.94 4.75 27.94
CA ASP A 36 28.04 3.79 28.55
C ASP A 36 27.26 4.42 29.72
N ALA A 37 26.12 3.80 29.99
CA ALA A 37 25.35 3.81 31.23
C ALA A 37 24.23 4.86 31.40
N ALA A 38 23.00 4.38 31.25
CA ALA A 38 22.02 4.41 32.34
C ALA A 38 21.04 3.23 32.23
N LYS A 39 21.48 2.09 32.77
CA LYS A 39 20.65 0.97 33.16
C LYS A 39 20.08 1.29 34.55
N THR A 40 18.75 1.28 34.70
CA THR A 40 18.12 1.26 36.01
C THR A 40 17.14 0.10 36.08
N THR A 41 17.34 -0.75 37.08
CA THR A 41 16.57 -1.94 37.42
C THR A 41 16.13 -1.82 38.89
N ALA A 42 14.97 -2.41 39.20
CA ALA A 42 14.41 -2.75 40.53
C ALA A 42 13.74 -1.58 41.31
N SER A 43 12.68 -1.78 42.10
CA SER A 43 12.27 -2.98 42.83
C SER A 43 10.79 -2.97 43.28
N GLU A 44 10.27 -4.19 43.39
CA GLU A 44 9.10 -4.79 44.06
C GLU A 44 8.40 -4.04 45.22
N THR A 45 7.07 -4.27 45.37
CA THR A 45 6.53 -5.15 46.45
C THR A 45 5.02 -5.44 46.31
N VAL A 46 4.70 -6.68 46.68
CA VAL A 46 3.43 -7.41 46.71
C VAL A 46 2.58 -7.05 47.93
N THR A 47 1.23 -7.06 47.83
CA THR A 47 0.37 -7.64 48.88
C THR A 47 -0.99 -8.09 48.30
N GLU A 48 -1.32 -9.38 48.48
CA GLU A 48 -2.64 -10.00 48.32
C GLU A 48 -3.52 -9.83 49.60
N GLU A 49 -4.84 -9.94 49.44
CA GLU A 49 -5.82 -10.70 50.26
C GLU A 49 -7.23 -10.41 49.68
N THR A 50 -7.87 -11.31 48.93
CA THR A 50 -8.74 -12.45 49.31
C THR A 50 -9.99 -12.13 50.15
N SER A 51 -11.18 -12.45 49.63
CA SER A 51 -12.24 -13.16 50.37
C SER A 51 -13.27 -13.84 49.44
N ASP A 52 -13.27 -15.17 49.51
CA ASP A 52 -14.30 -16.19 49.16
C ASP A 52 -15.68 -15.93 49.82
N ALA A 53 -16.82 -16.61 49.61
CA ALA A 53 -17.35 -17.83 48.95
C ALA A 53 -18.89 -17.60 48.75
N GLU A 54 -19.76 -18.40 48.11
CA GLU A 54 -20.08 -19.86 48.11
C GLU A 54 -20.88 -20.18 46.80
N ALA A 55 -20.57 -21.25 46.04
CA ALA A 55 -21.18 -22.62 46.04
C ALA A 55 -22.73 -22.64 46.02
N VAL A 56 -23.44 -23.43 45.19
CA VAL A 56 -23.56 -24.91 45.20
C VAL A 56 -23.99 -25.50 43.83
N GLU A 57 -23.55 -26.76 43.63
CA GLU A 57 -23.72 -27.80 42.60
C GLU A 57 -25.11 -28.07 41.96
N SER A 58 -25.14 -28.67 40.75
CA SER A 58 -25.42 -30.13 40.59
C SER A 58 -25.48 -30.66 39.12
N VAL A 59 -24.82 -31.81 39.01
CA VAL A 59 -24.71 -32.92 38.03
C VAL A 59 -25.92 -33.24 37.13
N ALA A 60 -25.65 -33.59 35.85
CA ALA A 60 -26.13 -34.83 35.18
C ALA A 60 -25.46 -35.06 33.81
N GLU A 61 -24.70 -36.16 33.70
CA GLU A 61 -24.38 -36.85 32.43
C GLU A 61 -25.58 -37.70 31.98
N THR A 62 -25.84 -37.81 30.67
CA THR A 62 -26.21 -39.10 30.04
C THR A 62 -26.00 -39.10 28.51
N THR A 63 -25.16 -40.02 28.04
CA THR A 63 -25.06 -40.55 26.67
C THR A 63 -26.20 -41.51 26.33
N ALA A 64 -26.75 -41.47 25.10
CA ALA A 64 -27.20 -42.66 24.38
C ALA A 64 -27.43 -42.39 22.86
N VAL A 65 -27.15 -43.43 22.08
CA VAL A 65 -26.96 -43.57 20.63
C VAL A 65 -28.22 -44.10 19.93
N THR A 66 -28.24 -44.08 18.58
CA THR A 66 -28.94 -45.00 17.60
C THR A 66 -30.23 -44.40 16.98
N ALA A 67 -30.57 -44.44 15.68
CA ALA A 67 -30.09 -45.02 14.41
C ALA A 67 -30.73 -44.24 13.21
N VAL A 68 -30.02 -44.01 12.09
CA VAL A 68 -30.08 -44.65 10.74
C VAL A 68 -31.38 -44.50 9.92
N SER A 69 -31.24 -43.84 8.76
CA SER A 69 -31.78 -44.20 7.42
C SER A 69 -31.10 -43.28 6.38
N GLU A 70 -30.06 -43.69 5.65
CA GLU A 70 -30.03 -44.50 4.41
C GLU A 70 -30.91 -43.95 3.27
N ALA A 71 -30.28 -43.29 2.30
CA ALA A 71 -30.66 -43.28 0.89
C ALA A 71 -29.39 -43.16 0.03
N GLU A 72 -29.27 -44.09 -0.91
CA GLU A 72 -28.16 -44.36 -1.82
C GLU A 72 -27.81 -43.19 -2.76
N ILE A 73 -26.51 -42.99 -3.03
CA ILE A 73 -26.04 -42.66 -4.39
C ILE A 73 -24.84 -43.55 -4.71
N THR A 74 -25.03 -44.33 -5.78
CA THR A 74 -24.09 -45.27 -6.37
C THR A 74 -22.91 -44.58 -7.04
N THR A 75 -21.77 -45.24 -6.90
CA THR A 75 -20.44 -45.04 -7.46
C THR A 75 -20.36 -44.89 -8.98
N GLU A 76 -19.42 -44.05 -9.47
CA GLU A 76 -18.44 -44.52 -10.45
C GLU A 76 -17.09 -43.81 -10.28
N SER A 77 -16.08 -44.65 -10.05
CA SER A 77 -14.66 -44.32 -9.91
C SER A 77 -14.01 -44.55 -11.26
N THR A 78 -13.24 -43.59 -11.77
CA THR A 78 -12.13 -43.88 -12.69
C THR A 78 -10.91 -43.10 -12.22
N ALA A 79 -10.10 -43.78 -11.41
CA ALA A 79 -8.71 -43.41 -11.17
C ALA A 79 -7.90 -43.83 -12.40
N GLU A 80 -7.23 -42.88 -13.06
CA GLU A 80 -6.19 -43.17 -14.02
C GLU A 80 -4.87 -42.63 -13.46
N THR A 81 -4.04 -43.56 -13.00
CA THR A 81 -2.63 -43.40 -12.65
C THR A 81 -1.84 -42.86 -13.84
N ALA A 82 -1.42 -41.61 -13.78
CA ALA A 82 -0.32 -41.10 -14.61
C ALA A 82 0.98 -41.12 -13.79
N LYS A 83 2.00 -41.72 -14.41
CA LYS A 83 3.36 -41.83 -13.91
C LYS A 83 3.94 -40.46 -13.55
N ALA A 84 4.72 -40.44 -12.47
CA ALA A 84 5.74 -39.43 -12.25
C ALA A 84 6.69 -39.43 -13.45
N ASP A 85 6.59 -38.39 -14.27
CA ASP A 85 7.65 -37.97 -15.18
C ASP A 85 8.37 -36.82 -14.49
N ASP A 86 9.52 -37.16 -13.95
CA ASP A 86 10.51 -36.27 -13.39
C ASP A 86 11.23 -35.61 -14.58
N SER A 87 10.57 -34.63 -15.18
CA SER A 87 11.20 -33.71 -16.11
C SER A 87 11.34 -32.39 -15.40
N ASP A 88 12.58 -32.02 -15.08
CA ASP A 88 13.00 -30.67 -14.73
C ASP A 88 12.20 -29.67 -15.57
N ALA A 89 11.21 -29.04 -14.95
CA ALA A 89 10.49 -27.94 -15.56
C ALA A 89 11.51 -26.82 -15.71
N GLU A 90 11.98 -26.59 -16.94
CA GLU A 90 12.55 -25.30 -17.29
C GLU A 90 11.54 -24.25 -16.83
N GLU A 91 11.91 -23.47 -15.80
CA GLU A 91 11.19 -22.27 -15.41
C GLU A 91 11.00 -21.46 -16.67
N ASN A 92 9.74 -21.42 -17.13
CA ASN A 92 9.39 -20.76 -18.36
C ASN A 92 9.46 -19.26 -18.07
N ASN A 93 10.65 -18.68 -18.23
CA ASN A 93 10.99 -17.27 -17.98
C ASN A 93 10.33 -16.29 -18.96
N THR A 94 9.16 -16.63 -19.49
CA THR A 94 8.39 -15.74 -20.35
C THR A 94 7.46 -14.91 -19.47
N PRO A 95 7.51 -13.57 -19.55
CA PRO A 95 6.55 -12.73 -18.86
C PRO A 95 5.12 -13.15 -19.21
N VAL A 96 4.26 -13.19 -18.19
CA VAL A 96 2.82 -13.33 -18.41
C VAL A 96 2.35 -12.13 -19.23
N THR A 97 1.38 -12.33 -20.12
CA THR A 97 0.78 -11.25 -20.93
C THR A 97 -0.74 -11.34 -20.85
N ASP A 98 -1.40 -10.19 -20.81
CA ASP A 98 -2.86 -10.08 -20.88
C ASP A 98 -3.28 -8.91 -21.79
N ASP A 99 -3.62 -9.25 -23.03
CA ASP A 99 -3.96 -8.30 -24.10
C ASP A 99 -5.16 -7.39 -23.74
N ARG A 100 -5.96 -7.74 -22.72
CA ARG A 100 -7.07 -6.88 -22.29
C ARG A 100 -6.60 -5.53 -21.76
N PHE A 101 -5.35 -5.45 -21.28
CA PHE A 101 -4.75 -4.21 -20.78
C PHE A 101 -3.99 -3.42 -21.84
N ASP A 102 -3.85 -3.92 -23.07
CA ASP A 102 -3.15 -3.22 -24.16
C ASP A 102 -3.61 -1.77 -24.35
N PRO A 103 -4.93 -1.44 -24.34
CA PRO A 103 -5.37 -0.05 -24.48
C PRO A 103 -4.85 0.87 -23.37
N PHE A 104 -4.73 0.36 -22.15
CA PHE A 104 -4.22 1.11 -21.01
C PHE A 104 -2.69 1.31 -21.13
N ILE A 105 -1.96 0.25 -21.49
CA ILE A 105 -0.50 0.27 -21.65
C ILE A 105 -0.09 1.18 -22.82
N GLU A 106 -0.79 1.09 -23.95
CA GLU A 106 -0.56 1.95 -25.11
C GLU A 106 -0.84 3.42 -24.79
N GLY A 107 -1.96 3.70 -24.12
CA GLY A 107 -2.31 5.07 -23.72
C GLY A 107 -1.34 5.66 -22.70
N LEU A 108 -0.87 4.87 -21.73
CA LEU A 108 0.19 5.28 -20.81
C LEU A 108 1.50 5.57 -21.56
N SER A 109 1.85 4.73 -22.52
CA SER A 109 3.03 4.91 -23.36
C SER A 109 2.95 6.20 -24.20
N GLU A 110 1.77 6.50 -24.75
CA GLU A 110 1.52 7.75 -25.46
C GLU A 110 1.61 8.96 -24.52
N ALA A 111 1.01 8.88 -23.33
CA ALA A 111 1.07 9.95 -22.33
C ALA A 111 2.52 10.31 -21.95
N ILE A 112 3.38 9.30 -21.73
CA ILE A 112 4.81 9.51 -21.44
C ILE A 112 5.52 10.14 -22.65
N ARG A 113 5.26 9.65 -23.87
CA ARG A 113 5.87 10.18 -25.11
C ARG A 113 5.51 11.65 -25.34
N GLU A 114 4.31 12.06 -24.95
CA GLU A 114 3.83 13.44 -25.03
C GLU A 114 4.35 14.32 -23.87
N GLY A 115 5.01 13.74 -22.88
CA GLY A 115 5.51 14.44 -21.69
C GLY A 115 4.40 14.83 -20.71
N SER A 116 3.33 14.04 -20.65
CA SER A 116 2.26 14.22 -19.67
C SER A 116 2.74 13.92 -18.26
N MET A 117 2.26 14.69 -17.28
CA MET A 117 2.59 14.46 -15.85
C MET A 117 1.67 13.42 -15.19
N TYR A 118 0.53 13.13 -15.83
CA TYR A 118 -0.48 12.20 -15.33
C TYR A 118 -1.13 11.47 -16.51
N TYR A 119 -1.62 10.27 -16.25
CA TYR A 119 -2.46 9.51 -17.17
C TYR A 119 -3.76 9.10 -16.47
N GLU A 120 -4.90 9.43 -17.09
CA GLU A 120 -6.23 9.16 -16.54
C GLU A 120 -6.78 7.80 -16.97
N GLY A 121 -6.06 7.05 -17.82
CA GLY A 121 -6.59 5.84 -18.48
C GLY A 121 -7.18 6.13 -19.88
N PRO A 122 -7.57 5.08 -20.64
CA PRO A 122 -8.23 5.22 -21.93
C PRO A 122 -9.70 5.69 -21.79
N GLU A 123 -10.42 5.86 -22.92
CA GLU A 123 -11.80 6.40 -22.94
C GLU A 123 -12.80 5.62 -22.06
N ASN A 124 -12.58 4.31 -21.87
CA ASN A 124 -13.38 3.43 -21.02
C ASN A 124 -12.80 3.33 -19.59
N THR A 125 -12.34 4.42 -19.00
CA THR A 125 -11.87 4.42 -17.60
C THR A 125 -12.97 4.90 -16.67
N ASP A 126 -13.18 4.16 -15.57
CA ASP A 126 -14.13 4.51 -14.52
C ASP A 126 -13.82 5.89 -13.95
N SER A 127 -14.86 6.72 -13.75
CA SER A 127 -14.70 8.12 -13.35
C SER A 127 -14.10 8.31 -11.95
N GLU A 128 -14.18 7.30 -11.10
CA GLU A 128 -13.61 7.31 -9.75
C GLU A 128 -12.18 6.75 -9.73
N SER A 129 -11.58 6.47 -10.90
CA SER A 129 -10.20 5.98 -11.01
C SER A 129 -9.19 7.01 -10.51
N ALA A 130 -8.22 6.52 -9.76
CA ALA A 130 -7.00 7.28 -9.48
C ALA A 130 -6.24 7.52 -10.78
N ARG A 131 -5.62 8.70 -10.91
CA ARG A 131 -4.74 8.99 -12.04
C ARG A 131 -3.38 8.39 -11.77
N VAL A 132 -2.81 7.72 -12.76
CA VAL A 132 -1.41 7.28 -12.68
C VAL A 132 -0.55 8.54 -12.72
N SER A 133 0.19 8.81 -11.65
CA SER A 133 1.12 9.93 -11.63
C SER A 133 2.44 9.50 -12.23
N LEU A 134 2.87 10.23 -13.25
CA LEU A 134 4.13 10.01 -13.91
C LEU A 134 5.17 10.90 -13.25
N GLU A 135 6.27 10.30 -12.82
CA GLU A 135 7.41 11.12 -12.43
C GLU A 135 7.88 11.93 -13.65
N LEU A 136 8.19 13.22 -13.43
CA LEU A 136 8.56 14.21 -14.47
C LEU A 136 9.78 13.82 -15.33
N CYS A 137 10.42 12.70 -15.04
CA CYS A 137 11.65 12.20 -15.66
C CYS A 137 11.50 10.79 -16.26
N SER A 138 10.31 10.18 -16.27
CA SER A 138 10.17 8.82 -16.76
C SER A 138 10.47 8.75 -18.26
N LYS A 139 11.35 7.82 -18.65
CA LYS A 139 11.66 7.48 -20.06
C LYS A 139 11.04 6.15 -20.45
N GLY A 140 9.97 5.78 -19.74
CA GLY A 140 9.46 4.43 -19.72
C GLY A 140 8.80 4.09 -18.40
N PHE A 141 8.34 2.86 -18.29
CA PHE A 141 7.73 2.28 -17.10
C PHE A 141 7.88 0.76 -17.15
N SER A 142 7.76 0.12 -15.98
CA SER A 142 7.72 -1.32 -15.86
C SER A 142 6.34 -1.76 -15.39
N TYR A 143 5.92 -2.96 -15.78
CA TYR A 143 4.66 -3.54 -15.34
C TYR A 143 4.73 -5.06 -15.30
N THR A 144 3.79 -5.67 -14.57
CA THR A 144 3.57 -7.11 -14.53
C THR A 144 2.07 -7.41 -14.43
N PHE A 145 1.68 -8.60 -14.86
CA PHE A 145 0.34 -9.13 -14.63
C PHE A 145 0.38 -10.10 -13.45
N MET A 146 -0.55 -9.95 -12.52
CA MET A 146 -0.61 -10.77 -11.32
C MET A 146 -2.07 -10.97 -10.91
N ASP A 147 -2.44 -12.20 -10.59
CA ASP A 147 -3.73 -12.53 -9.97
C ASP A 147 -3.56 -12.32 -8.46
N ILE A 148 -3.76 -11.08 -8.01
CA ILE A 148 -3.50 -10.65 -6.63
C ILE A 148 -4.55 -11.21 -5.67
N ASP A 149 -5.77 -11.47 -6.12
CA ASP A 149 -6.84 -11.96 -5.25
C ASP A 149 -7.17 -13.46 -5.39
N SER A 150 -6.47 -14.15 -6.27
CA SER A 150 -6.65 -15.59 -6.57
C SER A 150 -8.01 -15.91 -7.18
N ASP A 151 -8.64 -15.00 -7.93
CA ASP A 151 -9.89 -15.24 -8.63
C ASP A 151 -9.73 -15.87 -10.02
N GLY A 152 -8.49 -15.96 -10.51
CA GLY A 152 -8.11 -16.52 -11.81
C GLY A 152 -8.02 -15.49 -12.94
N GLU A 153 -8.28 -14.22 -12.66
CA GLU A 153 -8.10 -13.09 -13.56
C GLU A 153 -6.87 -12.28 -13.15
N TYR A 154 -6.16 -11.72 -14.12
CA TYR A 154 -5.00 -10.88 -13.82
C TYR A 154 -5.40 -9.43 -13.58
N GLU A 155 -4.78 -8.82 -12.58
CA GLU A 155 -4.63 -7.38 -12.49
C GLU A 155 -3.35 -6.90 -13.14
N LEU A 156 -3.34 -5.63 -13.55
CA LEU A 156 -2.16 -4.95 -14.04
C LEU A 156 -1.51 -4.16 -12.90
N PHE A 157 -0.29 -4.54 -12.55
CA PHE A 157 0.57 -3.79 -11.63
C PHE A 157 1.59 -3.00 -12.43
N ILE A 158 1.64 -1.68 -12.24
CA ILE A 158 2.58 -0.76 -12.89
C ILE A 158 3.48 -0.22 -11.80
N GLY A 159 4.78 -0.36 -11.96
CA GLY A 159 5.71 -0.10 -10.86
C GLY A 159 7.09 -0.66 -11.11
N ASP A 160 7.86 -0.78 -10.02
CA ASP A 160 9.22 -1.29 -10.07
C ASP A 160 9.53 -2.13 -8.82
N GLU A 161 10.47 -3.06 -8.95
CA GLU A 161 11.07 -3.77 -7.82
C GLU A 161 12.43 -3.17 -7.45
N TYR A 162 12.69 -3.06 -6.16
CA TYR A 162 13.98 -2.63 -5.63
C TYR A 162 14.39 -3.51 -4.45
N THR A 163 15.54 -4.16 -4.57
CA THR A 163 16.17 -4.89 -3.47
C THR A 163 17.27 -4.03 -2.86
N ASP A 164 17.19 -3.78 -1.56
CA ASP A 164 18.21 -3.04 -0.84
C ASP A 164 19.45 -3.89 -0.50
N ASN A 165 20.44 -3.27 0.15
CA ASN A 165 21.68 -3.95 0.53
C ASN A 165 21.50 -5.01 1.63
N GLU A 166 20.36 -5.02 2.32
CA GLU A 166 20.01 -6.02 3.33
C GLU A 166 19.26 -7.21 2.72
N GLY A 167 18.98 -7.15 1.41
CA GLY A 167 18.24 -8.18 0.68
C GLY A 167 16.73 -8.04 0.81
N VAL A 168 16.23 -6.91 1.30
CA VAL A 168 14.79 -6.64 1.38
C VAL A 168 14.33 -6.10 0.04
N THR A 169 13.44 -6.83 -0.62
CA THR A 169 12.79 -6.38 -1.86
C THR A 169 11.54 -5.57 -1.53
N THR A 170 11.37 -4.44 -2.19
CA THR A 170 10.18 -3.59 -2.12
C THR A 170 9.60 -3.42 -3.52
N TYR A 171 8.26 -3.47 -3.61
CA TYR A 171 7.52 -3.33 -4.85
C TYR A 171 6.77 -2.00 -4.88
N SER A 172 7.36 -1.01 -5.55
CA SER A 172 6.77 0.32 -5.69
C SER A 172 5.60 0.28 -6.67
N CYS A 173 4.43 0.75 -6.25
CA CYS A 173 3.20 0.79 -7.01
C CYS A 173 2.96 2.19 -7.59
N ILE A 174 3.19 2.35 -8.88
CA ILE A 174 2.86 3.57 -9.65
C ILE A 174 1.40 3.52 -10.10
N GLY A 175 0.88 2.33 -10.42
CA GLY A 175 -0.52 2.08 -10.76
C GLY A 175 -0.94 0.65 -10.42
N PHE A 176 -2.19 0.47 -10.00
CA PHE A 176 -2.79 -0.84 -9.80
C PHE A 176 -4.16 -0.85 -10.48
N VAL A 177 -4.25 -1.52 -11.62
CA VAL A 177 -5.36 -1.39 -12.56
C VAL A 177 -6.12 -2.71 -12.64
N VAL A 178 -7.44 -2.61 -12.49
CA VAL A 178 -8.38 -3.72 -12.65
C VAL A 178 -9.31 -3.45 -13.82
N ILE A 179 -9.90 -4.53 -14.37
CA ILE A 179 -10.98 -4.41 -15.35
C ILE A 179 -12.30 -4.67 -14.63
N THR A 180 -13.21 -3.72 -14.73
CA THR A 180 -14.53 -3.81 -14.12
C THR A 180 -15.41 -4.84 -14.83
N PRO A 181 -16.50 -5.32 -14.19
CA PRO A 181 -17.45 -6.23 -14.84
C PRO A 181 -18.07 -5.69 -16.15
N ASN A 182 -18.04 -4.37 -16.36
CA ASN A 182 -18.53 -3.73 -17.58
C ASN A 182 -17.46 -3.64 -18.68
N GLY A 183 -16.22 -4.03 -18.40
CA GLY A 183 -15.07 -3.90 -19.30
C GLY A 183 -14.37 -2.53 -19.24
N ASP A 184 -14.73 -1.69 -18.28
CA ASP A 184 -14.04 -0.41 -18.03
C ASP A 184 -12.78 -0.64 -17.21
N PHE A 185 -11.75 0.18 -17.40
CA PHE A 185 -10.54 0.16 -16.57
C PHE A 185 -10.77 0.94 -15.30
N LYS A 186 -10.18 0.48 -14.20
CA LYS A 186 -10.16 1.22 -12.95
C LYS A 186 -8.79 1.15 -12.32
N ASN A 187 -8.12 2.29 -12.21
CA ASN A 187 -6.87 2.39 -11.48
C ASN A 187 -7.18 2.70 -10.00
N LEU A 188 -6.78 1.81 -9.10
CA LEU A 188 -7.11 1.86 -7.67
C LEU A 188 -6.00 2.50 -6.83
N ALA A 189 -4.76 2.48 -7.33
CA ALA A 189 -3.60 3.01 -6.62
C ALA A 189 -2.82 3.97 -7.51
N SER A 190 -2.21 4.98 -6.90
CA SER A 190 -1.13 5.73 -7.55
C SER A 190 -0.13 6.20 -6.50
N SER A 191 1.15 6.12 -6.83
CA SER A 191 2.18 6.96 -6.19
C SER A 191 2.16 8.36 -6.82
N TRP A 192 2.70 9.38 -6.15
CA TRP A 192 2.93 10.71 -6.75
C TRP A 192 4.18 11.36 -6.15
N ALA A 193 4.60 12.52 -6.66
CA ALA A 193 5.91 13.11 -6.31
C ALA A 193 6.19 13.37 -4.81
N ARG A 194 5.17 13.24 -3.93
CA ARG A 194 5.31 13.43 -2.48
C ARG A 194 4.82 12.25 -1.64
N SER A 195 4.33 11.18 -2.25
CA SER A 195 4.05 9.93 -1.55
C SER A 195 4.36 8.73 -2.40
N ARG A 196 4.82 7.68 -1.74
CA ARG A 196 5.12 6.40 -2.34
C ARG A 196 4.12 5.38 -1.84
N THR A 197 3.53 4.64 -2.76
CA THR A 197 2.69 3.49 -2.47
C THR A 197 3.46 2.24 -2.81
N ASP A 198 3.56 1.29 -1.88
CA ASP A 198 4.19 0.00 -2.07
C ASP A 198 3.15 -1.12 -1.93
N TYR A 199 3.31 -2.19 -2.70
CA TYR A 199 2.65 -3.47 -2.40
C TYR A 199 3.43 -4.17 -1.29
N VAL A 200 2.71 -4.67 -0.28
CA VAL A 200 3.33 -5.21 0.96
C VAL A 200 2.90 -6.63 1.30
N GLY A 201 2.15 -7.29 0.40
CA GLY A 201 1.74 -8.68 0.54
C GLY A 201 0.22 -8.88 0.58
N GLY A 202 -0.22 -10.06 0.15
CA GLY A 202 -1.62 -10.44 0.07
C GLY A 202 -2.43 -9.44 -0.75
N LEU A 203 -3.39 -8.78 -0.09
CA LEU A 203 -4.24 -7.73 -0.67
C LEU A 203 -3.83 -6.32 -0.20
N TYR A 204 -2.69 -6.16 0.48
CA TYR A 204 -2.33 -4.93 1.16
C TYR A 204 -1.36 -4.06 0.38
N PHE A 205 -1.58 -2.76 0.53
CA PHE A 205 -0.70 -1.71 0.02
C PHE A 205 -0.40 -0.74 1.16
N HIS A 206 0.79 -0.14 1.14
CA HIS A 206 1.24 0.84 2.11
C HIS A 206 1.62 2.13 1.37
N SER A 207 0.91 3.22 1.65
CA SER A 207 1.31 4.55 1.18
C SER A 207 1.98 5.31 2.30
N ASP A 208 3.06 6.00 1.98
CA ASP A 208 3.82 6.82 2.91
C ASP A 208 4.28 8.09 2.20
N GLY A 209 4.00 9.25 2.79
CA GLY A 209 4.40 10.50 2.18
C GLY A 209 3.98 11.76 2.91
N SER A 210 4.21 12.88 2.26
CA SER A 210 3.94 14.18 2.84
C SER A 210 2.47 14.58 2.72
N GLY A 211 1.82 14.82 3.86
CA GLY A 211 0.50 15.47 3.95
C GLY A 211 0.55 17.00 3.74
N GLY A 212 1.74 17.56 3.57
CA GLY A 212 1.96 19.01 3.40
C GLY A 212 2.54 19.69 4.64
N ALA A 213 3.28 20.80 4.46
CA ALA A 213 3.96 21.51 5.55
C ALA A 213 4.76 20.56 6.48
N ASN A 214 4.38 20.49 7.76
CA ASN A 214 5.02 19.67 8.79
C ASN A 214 4.32 18.30 9.01
N LEU A 215 3.41 17.94 8.10
CA LEU A 215 2.61 16.72 8.20
C LEU A 215 3.19 15.62 7.31
N HIS A 216 3.21 14.44 7.88
CA HIS A 216 3.43 13.17 7.21
C HIS A 216 2.18 12.32 7.35
N GLU A 217 1.81 11.61 6.30
CA GLU A 217 0.65 10.74 6.24
C GLU A 217 1.11 9.37 5.74
N ALA A 218 0.68 8.33 6.45
CA ALA A 218 0.91 6.96 6.05
C ALA A 218 -0.40 6.17 6.14
N GLU A 219 -0.68 5.36 5.13
CA GLU A 219 -1.92 4.59 5.01
C GLU A 219 -1.63 3.12 4.72
N ILE A 220 -2.41 2.24 5.34
CA ILE A 220 -2.51 0.84 4.93
C ILE A 220 -3.84 0.68 4.20
N TYR A 221 -3.77 0.37 2.91
CA TYR A 221 -4.94 -0.01 2.13
C TYR A 221 -5.05 -1.52 2.05
N ARG A 222 -6.28 -1.99 1.87
CA ARG A 222 -6.59 -3.34 1.47
C ARG A 222 -7.46 -3.33 0.22
N TYR A 223 -7.04 -4.08 -0.78
CA TYR A 223 -7.85 -4.37 -1.96
C TYR A 223 -9.04 -5.24 -1.57
N ASP A 224 -10.24 -4.81 -1.94
CA ASP A 224 -11.47 -5.60 -1.86
C ASP A 224 -11.90 -6.03 -3.28
N PRO A 225 -11.65 -7.28 -3.66
CA PRO A 225 -12.04 -7.87 -4.94
C PRO A 225 -13.53 -7.73 -5.25
N SER A 226 -14.37 -7.84 -4.22
CA SER A 226 -15.82 -7.90 -4.40
C SER A 226 -16.41 -6.56 -4.85
N THR A 227 -15.71 -5.47 -4.53
CA THR A 227 -16.10 -4.10 -4.87
C THR A 227 -15.11 -3.43 -5.82
N GLN A 228 -14.00 -4.10 -6.15
CA GLN A 228 -12.88 -3.56 -6.90
C GLN A 228 -12.49 -2.17 -6.39
N SER A 229 -12.18 -2.10 -5.10
CA SER A 229 -11.88 -0.85 -4.41
C SER A 229 -10.80 -1.03 -3.34
N PHE A 230 -10.19 0.07 -2.92
CA PHE A 230 -9.32 0.09 -1.76
C PHE A 230 -10.08 0.58 -0.54
N ALA A 231 -10.03 -0.20 0.53
CA ALA A 231 -10.43 0.22 1.86
C ALA A 231 -9.17 0.66 2.63
N VAL A 232 -9.20 1.85 3.21
CA VAL A 232 -8.19 2.24 4.20
C VAL A 232 -8.47 1.42 5.46
N GLU A 233 -7.49 0.64 5.92
CA GLU A 233 -7.58 -0.07 7.20
C GLU A 233 -7.03 0.78 8.34
N ALA A 234 -6.00 1.58 8.05
CA ALA A 234 -5.38 2.49 9.00
C ALA A 234 -4.76 3.70 8.30
N ASN A 235 -4.90 4.88 8.90
CA ASN A 235 -4.29 6.14 8.47
C ASN A 235 -3.57 6.78 9.67
N LEU A 236 -2.25 6.85 9.59
CA LEU A 236 -1.39 7.50 10.58
C LEU A 236 -0.98 8.89 10.07
N VAL A 237 -1.41 9.91 10.80
CA VAL A 237 -0.92 11.27 10.63
C VAL A 237 0.17 11.53 11.66
N THR A 238 1.31 12.02 11.18
CA THR A 238 2.38 12.49 12.04
C THR A 238 2.58 13.98 11.82
N ASP A 239 2.35 14.76 12.87
CA ASP A 239 2.60 16.20 12.88
C ASP A 239 3.89 16.49 13.66
N SER A 240 4.72 17.38 13.11
CA SER A 240 5.94 17.85 13.75
C SER A 240 5.81 19.33 14.10
N ASP A 241 5.85 19.65 15.39
CA ASP A 241 5.94 21.06 15.79
C ASP A 241 7.31 21.63 15.40
N GLU A 242 7.34 22.91 14.98
CA GLU A 242 8.60 23.58 14.66
C GLU A 242 9.52 23.53 15.90
N PRO A 243 10.70 22.91 15.79
CA PRO A 243 11.57 22.76 16.95
C PRO A 243 12.19 24.11 17.35
N ASP A 244 12.53 24.24 18.63
CA ASP A 244 13.62 25.14 19.04
C ASP A 244 14.85 24.79 18.19
N PRO A 245 15.62 25.75 17.64
CA PRO A 245 16.79 25.48 16.80
C PRO A 245 17.85 24.54 17.42
N ASN A 246 17.75 24.21 18.71
CA ASN A 246 18.63 23.26 19.40
C ASN A 246 17.97 21.94 19.82
N GLN A 247 16.72 21.66 19.41
CA GLN A 247 15.99 20.45 19.79
C GLN A 247 15.53 19.65 18.57
N LEU A 248 15.35 18.34 18.76
CA LEU A 248 14.72 17.50 17.76
C LEU A 248 13.23 17.85 17.66
N PRO A 249 12.60 17.72 16.48
CA PRO A 249 11.16 17.89 16.32
C PRO A 249 10.40 16.98 17.28
N ILE A 250 9.36 17.52 17.91
CA ILE A 250 8.42 16.71 18.70
C ILE A 250 7.39 16.14 17.73
N MET A 251 7.35 14.81 17.65
CA MET A 251 6.44 14.09 16.76
C MET A 251 5.15 13.77 17.50
N TYR A 252 4.02 14.14 16.90
CA TYR A 252 2.69 13.82 17.38
C TYR A 252 2.03 12.84 16.43
N TYR A 253 1.74 11.65 16.94
CA TYR A 253 1.07 10.58 16.19
C TYR A 253 -0.42 10.61 16.45
N THR A 254 -1.21 10.62 15.38
CA THR A 254 -2.67 10.48 15.41
C THR A 254 -3.05 9.36 14.45
N LEU A 255 -3.72 8.32 14.94
CA LEU A 255 -4.13 7.17 14.13
C LEU A 255 -5.65 7.08 14.01
N TYR A 256 -6.12 6.95 12.78
CA TYR A 256 -7.49 6.61 12.43
C TYR A 256 -7.57 5.14 11.99
N GLU A 257 -8.47 4.37 12.59
CA GLU A 257 -8.86 3.05 12.07
C GLU A 257 -9.90 3.28 10.96
N GLY A 258 -9.50 3.06 9.71
CA GLY A 258 -10.28 3.47 8.54
C GLY A 258 -9.84 4.78 7.90
N THR A 259 -10.65 5.30 6.98
CA THR A 259 -10.40 6.57 6.31
C THR A 259 -10.51 7.74 7.27
N MET A 260 -9.59 8.69 7.18
CA MET A 260 -9.69 9.96 7.88
C MET A 260 -10.97 10.71 7.43
N TRP A 261 -11.85 11.06 8.38
CA TRP A 261 -13.19 11.55 8.08
C TRP A 261 -13.25 12.97 7.48
N SER A 262 -12.15 13.75 7.48
CA SER A 262 -12.12 15.04 6.74
C SER A 262 -10.70 15.55 6.44
N TYR A 263 -10.52 16.10 5.24
CA TYR A 263 -9.28 16.69 4.71
C TYR A 263 -8.75 17.93 5.47
N GLN A 264 -9.47 18.46 6.46
CA GLN A 264 -9.14 19.73 7.15
C GLN A 264 -8.43 19.54 8.51
N ILE A 265 -7.93 18.35 8.79
CA ILE A 265 -7.61 17.90 10.15
C ILE A 265 -6.21 18.30 10.64
N SER A 266 -5.33 18.88 9.80
CA SER A 266 -3.96 19.21 10.23
C SER A 266 -3.87 20.01 11.53
N GLU A 267 -4.80 20.94 11.77
CA GLU A 267 -4.79 21.77 12.99
C GLU A 267 -5.52 21.12 14.19
N ARG A 268 -6.22 19.99 13.99
CA ARG A 268 -7.09 19.36 15.02
C ARG A 268 -6.84 17.86 15.23
N ALA A 269 -5.98 17.23 14.43
CA ALA A 269 -5.67 15.79 14.51
C ALA A 269 -5.32 15.39 15.95
N LYS A 270 -4.44 16.18 16.59
CA LYS A 270 -3.93 15.96 17.96
C LYS A 270 -5.02 15.91 19.03
N ASP A 271 -6.19 16.50 18.77
CA ASP A 271 -7.29 16.64 19.72
C ASP A 271 -8.55 15.86 19.30
N ASP A 272 -8.48 15.05 18.23
CA ASP A 272 -9.65 14.32 17.73
C ASP A 272 -10.03 13.17 18.68
N PRO A 273 -11.20 13.20 19.34
CA PRO A 273 -11.58 12.15 20.29
C PRO A 273 -11.89 10.80 19.62
N ASN A 274 -11.98 10.75 18.28
CA ASN A 274 -12.26 9.52 17.54
C ASN A 274 -10.98 8.85 17.00
N ALA A 275 -9.80 9.38 17.33
CA ALA A 275 -8.51 8.85 16.94
C ALA A 275 -7.71 8.40 18.16
N LEU A 276 -6.75 7.49 17.93
CA LEU A 276 -5.71 7.19 18.91
C LEU A 276 -4.60 8.23 18.82
N HIS A 277 -3.91 8.48 19.93
CA HIS A 277 -2.86 9.51 20.00
C HIS A 277 -1.57 9.00 20.63
N GLY A 278 -0.45 9.63 20.27
CA GLY A 278 0.86 9.40 20.88
C GLY A 278 1.33 7.95 20.76
N ASP A 279 1.86 7.39 21.85
CA ASP A 279 2.41 6.02 21.88
C ASP A 279 1.35 4.96 21.53
N GLU A 280 0.08 5.19 21.90
CA GLU A 280 -1.02 4.26 21.58
C GLU A 280 -1.26 4.22 20.06
N ALA A 281 -1.28 5.37 19.40
CA ALA A 281 -1.36 5.48 17.95
C ALA A 281 -0.18 4.78 17.26
N GLN A 282 1.04 5.03 17.73
CA GLN A 282 2.24 4.44 17.13
C GLN A 282 2.30 2.92 17.30
N ASN A 283 1.95 2.41 18.49
CA ASN A 283 1.90 0.97 18.73
C ASN A 283 0.84 0.31 17.86
N LYS A 284 -0.36 0.90 17.77
CA LYS A 284 -1.44 0.37 16.94
C LYS A 284 -1.09 0.41 15.45
N TRP A 285 -0.43 1.46 14.98
CA TRP A 285 0.10 1.53 13.62
C TRP A 285 1.07 0.38 13.31
N ASN A 286 1.99 0.09 14.24
CA ASN A 286 2.92 -1.02 14.09
C ASN A 286 2.22 -2.38 14.05
N GLU A 287 1.09 -2.56 14.76
CA GLU A 287 0.25 -3.76 14.62
C GLU A 287 -0.34 -3.89 13.21
N TYR A 288 -0.87 -2.80 12.65
CA TYR A 288 -1.41 -2.79 11.28
C TYR A 288 -0.34 -3.08 10.24
N LYS A 289 0.85 -2.47 10.37
CA LYS A 289 1.99 -2.79 9.51
C LYS A 289 2.40 -4.25 9.65
N ALA A 290 2.57 -4.75 10.88
CA ALA A 290 2.95 -6.14 11.10
C ALA A 290 1.92 -7.12 10.49
N LYS A 291 0.62 -6.81 10.58
CA LYS A 291 -0.45 -7.58 9.96
C LYS A 291 -0.33 -7.58 8.42
N ALA A 292 -0.19 -6.40 7.81
CA ALA A 292 -0.13 -6.26 6.36
C ALA A 292 1.11 -6.94 5.76
N PHE A 293 2.28 -6.73 6.38
CA PHE A 293 3.57 -7.26 5.91
C PHE A 293 3.81 -8.74 6.25
N ALA A 294 2.90 -9.38 6.99
CA ALA A 294 2.97 -10.81 7.26
C ALA A 294 2.32 -11.67 6.18
N GLU A 295 1.59 -11.05 5.23
CA GLU A 295 0.94 -11.75 4.13
C GLU A 295 1.96 -12.20 3.09
N SER A 296 1.61 -13.25 2.32
CA SER A 296 2.46 -13.75 1.24
C SER A 296 2.63 -12.71 0.15
N ASP A 297 3.87 -12.49 -0.28
CA ASP A 297 4.17 -11.60 -1.39
C ASP A 297 3.89 -12.30 -2.73
N LYS A 298 2.84 -11.88 -3.44
CA LYS A 298 2.52 -12.45 -4.75
C LYS A 298 3.42 -11.93 -5.87
N LEU A 299 4.11 -10.81 -5.66
CA LEU A 299 5.06 -10.27 -6.63
C LEU A 299 6.46 -10.89 -6.45
N GLU A 300 6.65 -11.79 -5.48
CA GLU A 300 7.88 -12.55 -5.32
C GLU A 300 8.19 -13.33 -6.61
N ASN A 301 9.28 -12.94 -7.29
CA ASN A 301 9.71 -13.47 -8.59
C ASN A 301 8.80 -13.14 -9.79
N ALA A 302 7.95 -12.11 -9.68
CA ALA A 302 7.18 -11.62 -10.81
C ALA A 302 8.08 -11.26 -12.00
N GLN A 303 7.58 -11.52 -13.21
CA GLN A 303 8.31 -11.23 -14.43
C GLN A 303 7.90 -9.85 -14.96
N TRP A 304 8.83 -8.90 -14.86
CA TRP A 304 8.58 -7.51 -15.25
C TRP A 304 8.79 -7.28 -16.75
N ILE A 305 7.84 -6.59 -17.36
CA ILE A 305 7.92 -6.07 -18.72
C ILE A 305 8.33 -4.61 -18.64
N ASN A 306 9.45 -4.28 -19.27
CA ASN A 306 9.95 -2.90 -19.35
C ASN A 306 9.55 -2.27 -20.68
N VAL A 307 8.98 -1.07 -20.62
CA VAL A 307 8.63 -0.26 -21.80
C VAL A 307 9.55 0.95 -21.85
N ASP A 308 10.47 0.97 -22.81
CA ASP A 308 11.34 2.12 -23.08
C ASP A 308 10.67 3.09 -24.07
N ILE A 309 10.75 4.41 -23.79
CA ILE A 309 10.09 5.49 -24.56
C ILE A 309 11.06 6.60 -24.97
#